data_AF-A0A1H3PSE0-F1
#
_entry.id   AF-A0A1H3PSE0-F1
#
_cell.length_a   1.000
_cell.length_b   1.000
_cell.length_c   1.000
_cell.angle_alpha   90.00
_cell.angle_beta   90.00
_cell.angle_gamma   90.00
#
_symmetry.space_group_name_H-M   'P 1'
#
loop_
_entity.id
_entity.type
_entity.pdbx_description
1 polymer ?
#
loop_
_entity_poly.entity_id
_entity_poly.type
_entity_poly.pdbx_seq_one_letter_code
_entity_poly.pdbx_strand_id
1 'polypeptide(L)'
;MSAAPAQAPASAAAPRAPSPKRYASVDALRGLTVAAMLLVNDPGDWSHVYAPLLHSDWHGFTPTDLVFPMFLFIVGASIALAMLPRLDAGTPRPALLRPALWRALRIFALGLLLHLIAMWVVDRQFLRVPGVLQRIGLCFAAAAWVALYLPARAQWALWGALLLGYFGLLAAGGSYAPLVNIASRTDFAIFGAHVYQIDPASGRGHDPEGLVSTLGALATTLLGLRAGDWLRRGRMRALLIAGAVGLAAGGALDLLQPINKNLWTPAYVLWAGGWSCWILALCHVLVDRKGWPPLGRAFGVNAIAAYAGSALLLYLLMATGWLEPLYRHGFADWMTPRFGPYLPSLAFALAFVALWWLVVRALDARRIYFKI
;
A
#
# COMPACT_ATOMS: atom_id res chain seq x y z
N MET A 1 46.02 -20.46 -55.35
CA MET A 1 45.87 -19.19 -54.61
C MET A 1 44.50 -18.63 -54.98
N SER A 2 43.44 -19.07 -54.32
CA SER A 2 42.82 -18.53 -53.09
C SER A 2 41.52 -17.83 -53.49
N ALA A 3 40.43 -18.60 -53.45
CA ALA A 3 39.07 -18.13 -53.72
C ALA A 3 38.61 -17.23 -52.58
N ALA A 4 38.05 -16.06 -52.92
CA ALA A 4 37.47 -15.13 -51.95
C ALA A 4 36.29 -15.79 -51.21
N PRO A 5 36.19 -15.66 -49.88
CA PRO A 5 35.10 -16.27 -49.13
C PRO A 5 33.80 -15.49 -49.35
N ALA A 6 32.73 -16.24 -49.62
CA ALA A 6 31.38 -15.71 -49.71
C ALA A 6 30.93 -15.12 -48.37
N GLN A 7 30.45 -13.87 -48.38
CA GLN A 7 29.89 -13.21 -47.20
C GLN A 7 28.58 -13.89 -46.80
N ALA A 8 28.51 -14.34 -45.55
CA ALA A 8 27.30 -14.88 -44.96
C ALA A 8 26.24 -13.77 -44.82
N PRO A 9 24.94 -14.06 -45.05
CA PRO A 9 23.90 -13.07 -44.95
C PRO A 9 23.77 -12.55 -43.51
N ALA A 10 23.75 -11.22 -43.37
CA ALA A 10 23.54 -10.55 -42.09
C ALA A 10 22.24 -11.05 -41.45
N SER A 11 22.36 -11.64 -40.26
CA SER A 11 21.24 -12.04 -39.42
C SER A 11 20.33 -10.83 -39.19
N ALA A 12 19.12 -10.86 -39.75
CA ALA A 12 18.08 -9.88 -39.48
C ALA A 12 17.78 -9.92 -37.97
N ALA A 13 18.23 -8.89 -37.24
CA ALA A 13 17.96 -8.76 -35.83
C ALA A 13 16.44 -8.80 -35.59
N ALA A 14 16.00 -9.76 -34.77
CA ALA A 14 14.61 -9.88 -34.38
C ALA A 14 14.09 -8.53 -33.83
N PRO A 15 12.86 -8.10 -34.18
CA PRO A 15 12.32 -6.84 -33.71
C PRO A 15 12.35 -6.82 -32.17
N ARG A 16 13.04 -5.83 -31.61
CA ARG A 16 13.05 -5.58 -30.16
C ARG A 16 11.60 -5.43 -29.72
N ALA A 17 11.17 -6.30 -28.80
CA ALA A 17 9.85 -6.20 -28.20
C ALA A 17 9.62 -4.76 -27.71
N PRO A 18 8.47 -4.13 -28.01
CA PRO A 18 8.22 -2.75 -27.63
C PRO A 18 8.39 -2.60 -26.12
N SER A 19 9.18 -1.61 -25.71
CA SER A 19 9.39 -1.31 -24.29
C SER A 19 8.02 -1.07 -23.64
N PRO A 20 7.71 -1.72 -22.51
CA PRO A 20 6.40 -1.59 -21.89
C PRO A 20 6.09 -0.12 -21.60
N LYS A 21 4.92 0.35 -22.05
CA LYS A 21 4.45 1.73 -21.83
C LYS A 21 4.38 1.98 -20.32
N ARG A 22 5.27 2.83 -19.81
CA ARG A 22 5.32 3.20 -18.40
C ARG A 22 4.29 4.30 -18.13
N TYR A 23 3.43 4.09 -17.14
CA TYR A 23 2.43 5.08 -16.71
C TYR A 23 3.01 5.93 -15.58
N ALA A 24 3.34 7.18 -15.88
CA ALA A 24 3.93 8.09 -14.90
C ALA A 24 2.94 8.45 -13.80
N SER A 25 1.64 8.47 -14.12
CA SER A 25 0.56 8.64 -13.14
C SER A 25 0.58 7.61 -12.02
N VAL A 26 0.89 6.35 -12.33
CA VAL A 26 0.92 5.25 -11.35
C VAL A 26 2.12 5.37 -10.43
N ASP A 27 3.28 5.78 -10.96
CA ASP A 27 4.47 6.05 -10.13
C ASP A 27 4.27 7.29 -9.25
N ALA A 28 3.69 8.36 -9.81
CA ALA A 28 3.35 9.58 -9.06
C ALA A 28 2.40 9.25 -7.90
N LEU A 29 1.30 8.56 -8.21
CA LEU A 29 0.28 8.23 -7.24
C LEU A 29 0.81 7.31 -6.14
N ARG A 30 1.62 6.29 -6.48
CA ARG A 30 2.31 5.45 -5.50
C ARG A 30 3.14 6.29 -4.54
N GLY A 31 3.88 7.25 -5.08
CA GLY A 31 4.75 8.11 -4.30
C GLY A 31 4.00 9.11 -3.42
N LEU A 32 2.91 9.68 -3.92
CA LEU A 32 2.02 10.53 -3.13
C LEU A 32 1.41 9.75 -1.98
N THR A 33 1.01 8.49 -2.19
CA THR A 33 0.51 7.63 -1.11
C THR A 33 1.58 7.35 -0.05
N VAL A 34 2.84 7.11 -0.45
CA VAL A 34 3.95 6.94 0.51
C VAL A 34 4.22 8.23 1.28
N ALA A 35 4.25 9.38 0.61
CA ALA A 35 4.43 10.67 1.26
C ALA A 35 3.30 10.98 2.25
N ALA A 36 2.04 10.69 1.88
CA ALA A 36 0.89 10.81 2.77
C ALA A 36 1.00 9.85 3.96
N MET A 37 1.51 8.63 3.75
CA MET A 37 1.73 7.67 4.83
C MET A 37 2.73 8.18 5.87
N LEU A 38 3.85 8.76 5.43
CA LEU A 38 4.82 9.40 6.33
C LEU A 38 4.19 10.60 7.06
N LEU A 39 3.40 11.41 6.35
CA LEU A 39 2.76 12.60 6.93
C LEU A 39 1.84 12.26 8.11
N VAL A 40 1.11 11.15 8.02
CA VAL A 40 0.06 10.81 8.99
C VAL A 40 0.51 9.84 10.07
N ASN A 41 1.60 9.11 9.84
CA ASN A 41 2.16 8.18 10.81
C ASN A 41 3.12 8.85 11.79
N ASP A 42 3.68 10.00 11.44
CA ASP A 42 4.80 10.61 12.15
C ASP A 42 4.49 12.06 12.60
N PRO A 43 3.38 12.32 13.33
CA PRO A 43 3.14 13.63 13.91
C PRO A 43 4.18 13.95 15.00
N GLY A 44 4.46 15.23 15.20
CA GLY A 44 5.35 15.65 16.29
C GLY A 44 4.74 15.39 17.67
N ASP A 45 3.41 15.52 17.78
CA ASP A 45 2.63 15.25 18.97
C ASP A 45 1.28 14.62 18.60
N TRP A 46 1.03 13.41 19.09
CA TRP A 46 -0.19 12.64 18.86
C TRP A 46 -1.44 13.25 19.51
N SER A 47 -1.27 14.09 20.53
CA SER A 47 -2.39 14.78 21.19
C SER A 47 -2.89 16.01 20.41
N HIS A 48 -2.09 16.51 19.45
CA HIS A 48 -2.39 17.71 18.68
C HIS A 48 -2.24 17.47 17.18
N VAL A 49 -3.16 16.68 16.62
CA VAL A 49 -3.22 16.36 15.19
C VAL A 49 -4.51 16.92 14.60
N TYR A 50 -4.42 17.58 13.44
CA TYR A 50 -5.60 18.07 12.74
C TYR A 50 -6.50 16.92 12.29
N ALA A 51 -7.82 17.08 12.46
CA ALA A 51 -8.81 16.03 12.20
C ALA A 51 -8.67 15.31 10.83
N PRO A 52 -8.37 15.98 9.70
CA PRO A 52 -8.20 15.29 8.42
C PRO A 52 -6.99 14.34 8.34
N LEU A 53 -6.04 14.44 9.27
CA LEU A 53 -4.83 13.61 9.37
C LEU A 53 -4.97 12.50 10.42
N LEU A 54 -6.06 12.50 11.19
CA LEU A 54 -6.38 11.42 12.14
C LEU A 54 -7.09 10.27 11.42
N HIS A 55 -6.94 9.06 11.96
CA HIS A 55 -7.76 7.91 11.59
C HIS A 55 -9.16 8.00 12.21
N SER A 56 -10.15 7.34 11.60
CA SER A 56 -11.40 7.06 12.30
C SER A 56 -11.11 6.18 13.53
N ASP A 57 -11.76 6.46 14.67
CA ASP A 57 -11.51 5.74 15.93
C ASP A 57 -11.68 4.21 15.80
N TRP A 58 -12.75 3.77 15.14
CA TRP A 58 -12.98 2.35 14.85
C TRP A 58 -13.81 2.15 13.58
N HIS A 59 -15.02 2.71 13.58
CA HIS A 59 -15.90 2.78 12.41
C HIS A 59 -15.82 4.16 11.76
N GLY A 60 -16.04 4.21 10.45
CA GLY A 60 -16.05 5.43 9.67
C GLY A 60 -14.91 5.50 8.67
N PHE A 61 -14.71 6.69 8.13
CA PHE A 61 -13.75 6.93 7.06
C PHE A 61 -13.24 8.37 7.10
N THR A 62 -11.92 8.51 7.19
CA THR A 62 -11.18 9.78 7.06
C THR A 62 -10.29 9.75 5.81
N PRO A 63 -9.75 10.90 5.36
CA PRO A 63 -8.76 10.91 4.28
C PRO A 63 -7.54 10.03 4.57
N THR A 64 -7.11 9.95 5.84
CA THR A 64 -6.00 9.11 6.31
C THR A 64 -6.27 7.62 6.11
N ASP A 65 -7.53 7.19 6.22
CA ASP A 65 -7.92 5.80 6.02
C ASP A 65 -7.77 5.36 4.56
N LEU A 66 -7.72 6.29 3.60
CA LEU A 66 -7.51 5.98 2.19
C LEU A 66 -6.06 5.61 1.85
N VAL A 67 -5.08 5.99 2.68
CA VAL A 67 -3.65 5.84 2.35
C VAL A 67 -3.27 4.38 2.09
N PHE A 68 -3.51 3.49 3.06
CA PHE A 68 -3.13 2.09 2.91
C PHE A 68 -3.90 1.32 1.81
N PRO A 69 -5.24 1.39 1.69
CA PRO A 69 -5.97 0.73 0.61
C PRO A 69 -5.59 1.29 -0.76
N MET A 70 -5.32 2.59 -0.88
CA MET A 70 -4.83 3.19 -2.11
C MET A 70 -3.48 2.58 -2.52
N PHE A 71 -2.57 2.36 -1.57
CA PHE A 71 -1.29 1.71 -1.84
C PHE A 71 -1.49 0.28 -2.36
N LEU A 72 -2.32 -0.53 -1.71
CA LEU A 72 -2.62 -1.90 -2.16
C LEU A 72 -3.32 -1.94 -3.52
N PHE A 73 -4.23 -1.01 -3.77
CA PHE A 73 -4.86 -0.84 -5.07
C PHE A 73 -3.82 -0.54 -6.17
N ILE A 74 -2.88 0.39 -5.91
CA ILE A 74 -1.79 0.71 -6.85
C ILE A 74 -0.82 -0.47 -7.02
N VAL A 75 -0.57 -1.25 -5.98
CA VAL A 75 0.21 -2.50 -6.06
C VAL A 75 -0.45 -3.45 -7.07
N GLY A 76 -1.76 -3.66 -6.96
CA GLY A 76 -2.54 -4.43 -7.94
C GLY A 76 -2.45 -3.86 -9.36
N ALA A 77 -2.63 -2.54 -9.52
CA ALA A 77 -2.52 -1.90 -10.82
C ALA A 77 -1.12 -2.06 -11.42
N SER A 78 -0.08 -1.96 -10.59
CA SER A 78 1.32 -2.15 -10.99
C SER A 78 1.60 -3.58 -11.45
N ILE A 79 0.99 -4.60 -10.82
CA ILE A 79 1.06 -5.99 -11.27
C ILE A 79 0.48 -6.10 -12.70
N ALA A 80 -0.71 -5.56 -12.95
CA ALA A 80 -1.33 -5.62 -14.27
C ALA A 80 -0.47 -4.96 -15.34
N LEU A 81 0.08 -3.77 -15.05
CA LEU A 81 0.89 -3.00 -16.00
C LEU A 81 2.27 -3.61 -16.24
N ALA A 82 2.85 -4.30 -15.26
CA ALA A 82 4.18 -4.91 -15.38
C ALA A 82 4.16 -6.32 -15.96
N MET A 83 3.16 -7.13 -15.60
CA MET A 83 3.17 -8.58 -15.89
C MET A 83 2.31 -8.93 -17.11
N LEU A 84 1.13 -8.33 -17.27
CA LEU A 84 0.21 -8.74 -18.34
C LEU A 84 0.76 -8.44 -19.75
N PRO A 85 1.42 -7.31 -20.05
CA PRO A 85 2.02 -7.11 -21.37
C PRO A 85 3.08 -8.15 -21.72
N ARG A 86 3.84 -8.63 -20.73
CA ARG A 86 4.86 -9.67 -20.91
C ARG A 86 4.23 -11.04 -21.11
N LEU A 87 3.14 -11.32 -20.39
CA LEU A 87 2.35 -12.53 -20.57
C LEU A 87 1.72 -12.57 -21.98
N ASP A 88 1.13 -11.45 -22.42
CA ASP A 88 0.54 -11.32 -23.76
C ASP A 88 1.61 -11.46 -24.87
N ALA A 89 2.85 -11.05 -24.59
CA ALA A 89 4.00 -11.26 -25.47
C ALA A 89 4.59 -12.69 -25.41
N GLY A 90 3.92 -13.64 -24.74
CA GLY A 90 4.32 -15.05 -24.70
C GLY A 90 5.39 -15.40 -23.65
N THR A 91 5.70 -14.51 -22.69
CA THR A 91 6.63 -14.85 -21.61
C THR A 91 6.03 -15.97 -20.74
N PRO A 92 6.76 -17.08 -20.48
CA PRO A 92 6.25 -18.18 -19.67
C PRO A 92 5.82 -17.72 -18.26
N ARG A 93 4.67 -18.20 -17.78
CA ARG A 93 4.13 -17.84 -16.44
C ARG A 93 5.16 -18.03 -15.30
N PRO A 94 5.92 -19.14 -15.21
CA PRO A 94 6.90 -19.32 -14.15
C PRO A 94 8.02 -18.28 -14.17
N ALA A 95 8.41 -17.79 -15.36
CA ALA A 95 9.43 -16.75 -15.52
C ALA A 95 8.95 -15.38 -15.02
N LEU A 96 7.63 -15.17 -14.90
CA LEU A 96 7.03 -13.98 -14.31
C LEU A 96 6.71 -14.18 -12.82
N LEU A 97 6.21 -15.36 -12.44
CA LEU A 97 5.81 -15.67 -11.07
C LEU A 97 6.99 -15.77 -10.12
N ARG A 98 8.07 -16.48 -10.50
CA ARG A 98 9.20 -16.73 -9.58
C ARG A 98 9.86 -15.43 -9.09
N PRO A 99 10.18 -14.43 -9.94
CA PRO A 99 10.68 -13.14 -9.47
C PRO A 99 9.66 -12.39 -8.60
N ALA A 100 8.36 -12.50 -8.91
CA ALA A 100 7.31 -11.86 -8.12
C ALA A 100 7.21 -12.47 -6.70
N LEU A 101 7.32 -13.80 -6.57
CA LEU A 101 7.33 -14.46 -5.26
C LEU A 101 8.57 -14.11 -4.45
N TRP A 102 9.75 -14.03 -5.07
CA TRP A 102 10.95 -13.57 -4.37
C TRP A 102 10.84 -12.14 -3.88
N ARG A 103 10.25 -11.25 -4.67
CA ARG A 103 9.94 -9.89 -4.26
C ARG A 103 8.98 -9.86 -3.08
N ALA A 104 7.89 -10.64 -3.13
CA ALA A 104 6.94 -10.76 -2.01
C ALA A 104 7.63 -11.23 -0.73
N LEU A 105 8.45 -12.27 -0.83
CA LEU A 105 9.16 -12.84 0.31
C LEU A 105 10.14 -11.84 0.94
N ARG A 106 10.89 -11.09 0.13
CA ARG A 106 11.81 -10.08 0.66
C ARG A 106 11.08 -8.88 1.26
N ILE A 107 9.91 -8.48 0.72
CA ILE A 107 9.05 -7.45 1.34
C ILE A 107 8.58 -7.94 2.71
N PHE A 108 8.13 -9.19 2.79
CA PHE A 108 7.68 -9.82 4.02
C PHE A 108 8.83 -9.92 5.05
N ALA A 109 10.00 -10.37 4.64
CA ALA A 109 11.19 -10.48 5.47
C ALA A 109 11.67 -9.11 5.98
N LEU A 110 11.63 -8.08 5.14
CA LEU A 110 11.93 -6.71 5.55
C LEU A 110 10.93 -6.21 6.62
N GLY A 111 9.65 -6.54 6.48
CA GLY A 111 8.63 -6.24 7.50
C GLY A 111 8.95 -6.87 8.85
N LEU A 112 9.29 -8.16 8.86
CA LEU A 112 9.68 -8.86 10.08
C LEU A 112 10.96 -8.29 10.69
N LEU A 113 11.95 -7.94 9.86
CA LEU A 113 13.17 -7.30 10.32
C LEU A 113 12.89 -5.94 11.00
N LEU A 114 12.02 -5.12 10.41
CA LEU A 114 11.63 -3.84 11.02
C LEU A 114 10.90 -4.04 12.36
N HIS A 115 10.03 -5.04 12.47
CA HIS A 115 9.37 -5.37 13.74
C HIS A 115 10.34 -5.92 14.78
N LEU A 116 11.36 -6.68 14.36
CA LEU A 116 12.41 -7.18 15.26
C LEU A 116 13.25 -6.03 15.82
N ILE A 117 13.63 -5.07 14.98
CA ILE A 117 14.33 -3.86 15.41
C ILE A 117 13.45 -3.03 16.34
N ALA A 118 12.17 -2.84 16.00
CA ALA A 118 11.22 -2.11 16.85
C ALA A 118 11.03 -2.77 18.22
N MET A 119 10.98 -4.11 18.28
CA MET A 119 10.89 -4.86 19.53
C MET A 119 12.09 -4.56 20.44
N TRP A 120 13.29 -4.55 19.88
CA TRP A 120 14.52 -4.28 20.63
C TRP A 120 14.63 -2.81 21.06
N VAL A 121 14.25 -1.87 20.20
CA VAL A 121 14.34 -0.42 20.46
C VAL A 121 13.28 0.07 21.45
N VAL A 122 12.04 -0.43 21.34
CA VAL A 122 10.89 0.02 22.14
C VAL A 122 10.67 -0.90 23.36
N ASP A 123 11.62 -1.81 23.62
CA ASP A 123 11.58 -2.81 24.71
C ASP A 123 10.24 -3.56 24.78
N ARG A 124 9.72 -3.98 23.61
CA ARG A 124 8.49 -4.79 23.57
C ARG A 124 8.81 -6.22 23.97
N GLN A 125 7.95 -6.79 24.82
CA GLN A 125 8.09 -8.17 25.30
C GLN A 125 8.00 -9.22 24.20
N PHE A 126 7.26 -8.94 23.12
CA PHE A 126 7.01 -9.90 22.04
C PHE A 126 7.18 -9.25 20.66
N LEU A 127 7.62 -10.06 19.70
CA LEU A 127 7.72 -9.67 18.30
C LEU A 127 6.31 -9.58 17.69
N ARG A 128 5.96 -8.44 17.09
CA ARG A 128 4.73 -8.36 16.28
C ARG A 128 4.92 -9.11 14.96
N VAL A 129 4.11 -10.12 14.67
CA VAL A 129 4.22 -10.91 13.43
C VAL A 129 3.43 -10.30 12.26
N PRO A 130 2.11 -10.03 12.38
CA PRO A 130 1.36 -9.38 11.32
C PRO A 130 1.77 -7.92 11.18
N GLY A 131 1.73 -7.39 9.95
CA GLY A 131 2.15 -6.02 9.68
C GLY A 131 1.93 -5.59 8.25
N VAL A 132 2.15 -4.30 7.99
CA VAL A 132 1.83 -3.66 6.71
C VAL A 132 2.62 -4.29 5.56
N LEU A 133 3.94 -4.48 5.72
CA LEU A 133 4.78 -5.08 4.68
C LEU A 133 4.46 -6.57 4.47
N GLN A 134 4.18 -7.30 5.54
CA GLN A 134 3.77 -8.71 5.50
C GLN A 134 2.49 -8.86 4.68
N ARG A 135 1.47 -8.04 4.96
CA ARG A 135 0.21 -7.99 4.21
C ARG A 135 0.42 -7.61 2.75
N ILE A 136 1.25 -6.60 2.46
CA ILE A 136 1.61 -6.21 1.08
C ILE A 136 2.25 -7.39 0.35
N GLY A 137 3.19 -8.10 0.98
CA GLY A 137 3.85 -9.27 0.42
C GLY A 137 2.86 -10.38 0.06
N LEU A 138 1.97 -10.74 0.99
CA LEU A 138 0.92 -11.75 0.77
C LEU A 138 -0.05 -11.36 -0.35
N CYS A 139 -0.57 -10.13 -0.31
CA CYS A 139 -1.50 -9.63 -1.33
C CYS A 139 -0.82 -9.55 -2.71
N PHE A 140 0.44 -9.13 -2.77
CA PHE A 140 1.22 -9.06 -4.01
C PHE A 140 1.42 -10.45 -4.61
N ALA A 141 1.85 -11.43 -3.81
CA ALA A 141 2.04 -12.81 -4.27
C ALA A 141 0.74 -13.42 -4.81
N ALA A 142 -0.35 -13.30 -4.05
CA ALA A 142 -1.66 -13.80 -4.44
C ALA A 142 -2.19 -13.10 -5.70
N ALA A 143 -2.12 -11.77 -5.77
CA ALA A 143 -2.58 -11.01 -6.94
C ALA A 143 -1.71 -11.28 -8.18
N ALA A 144 -0.40 -11.49 -8.03
CA ALA A 144 0.49 -11.88 -9.12
C ALA A 144 0.12 -13.27 -9.67
N TRP A 145 -0.18 -14.23 -8.79
CA TRP A 145 -0.67 -15.54 -9.20
C TRP A 145 -2.03 -15.43 -9.92
N VAL A 146 -2.98 -14.69 -9.36
CA VAL A 146 -4.29 -14.44 -9.97
C VAL A 146 -4.17 -13.77 -11.34
N ALA A 147 -3.26 -12.80 -11.50
CA ALA A 147 -3.02 -12.12 -12.76
C ALA A 147 -2.51 -13.06 -13.87
N LEU A 148 -1.69 -14.05 -13.52
CA LEU A 148 -1.04 -14.96 -14.48
C LEU A 148 -1.88 -16.18 -14.84
N TYR A 149 -2.67 -16.69 -13.90
CA TYR A 149 -3.35 -17.99 -14.04
C TYR A 149 -4.87 -17.87 -14.21
N LEU A 150 -5.50 -16.79 -13.74
CA LEU A 150 -6.95 -16.67 -13.81
C LEU A 150 -7.38 -15.74 -14.95
N PRO A 151 -8.35 -16.15 -15.80
CA PRO A 151 -8.97 -15.25 -16.75
C PRO A 151 -9.79 -14.16 -16.03
N ALA A 152 -10.05 -13.05 -16.71
CA ALA A 152 -10.76 -11.90 -16.13
C ALA A 152 -12.09 -12.26 -15.44
N ARG A 153 -12.85 -13.21 -15.98
CA ARG A 153 -14.11 -13.70 -15.37
C ARG A 153 -13.87 -14.37 -14.02
N ALA A 154 -12.85 -15.23 -13.92
CA ALA A 154 -12.48 -15.89 -12.67
C ALA A 154 -11.89 -14.90 -11.66
N GLN A 155 -11.18 -13.86 -12.10
CA GLN A 155 -10.72 -12.78 -11.23
C GLN A 155 -11.90 -12.04 -10.56
N TRP A 156 -12.96 -11.74 -11.32
CA TRP A 156 -14.18 -11.13 -10.78
C TRP A 156 -14.97 -12.07 -9.88
N ALA A 157 -15.06 -13.35 -10.23
CA ALA A 157 -15.69 -14.36 -9.38
C ALA A 157 -14.96 -14.49 -8.04
N LEU A 158 -13.62 -14.54 -8.06
CA LEU A 158 -12.81 -14.55 -6.84
C LEU A 158 -12.99 -13.25 -6.03
N TRP A 159 -12.97 -12.10 -6.69
CA TRP A 159 -13.19 -10.82 -6.01
C TRP A 159 -14.58 -10.75 -5.34
N GLY A 160 -15.64 -11.17 -6.04
CA GLY A 160 -16.99 -11.26 -5.48
C GLY A 160 -17.08 -12.28 -4.34
N ALA A 161 -16.44 -13.44 -4.47
CA ALA A 161 -16.37 -14.45 -3.42
C ALA A 161 -15.63 -13.95 -2.17
N LEU A 162 -14.55 -13.17 -2.35
CA LEU A 162 -13.85 -12.52 -1.24
C LEU A 162 -14.76 -11.51 -0.54
N LEU A 163 -15.49 -10.66 -1.28
CA LEU A 163 -16.39 -9.68 -0.67
C LEU A 163 -17.56 -10.34 0.06
N LEU A 164 -18.31 -11.23 -0.61
CA LEU A 164 -19.50 -11.87 -0.06
C LEU A 164 -19.14 -12.88 1.03
N GLY A 165 -18.10 -13.68 0.81
CA GLY A 165 -17.60 -14.63 1.80
C GLY A 165 -17.05 -13.92 3.04
N TYR A 166 -16.33 -12.81 2.85
CA TYR A 166 -15.82 -12.05 3.99
C TYR A 166 -16.89 -11.26 4.72
N PHE A 167 -17.89 -10.74 4.00
CA PHE A 167 -19.11 -10.17 4.59
C PHE A 167 -19.79 -11.19 5.51
N GLY A 168 -20.06 -12.39 4.98
CA GLY A 168 -20.69 -13.47 5.73
C GLY A 168 -19.85 -13.92 6.93
N LEU A 169 -18.52 -14.03 6.77
CA LEU A 169 -17.62 -14.40 7.87
C LEU A 169 -17.67 -13.38 9.01
N LEU A 170 -17.57 -12.09 8.70
CA LEU A 170 -17.62 -11.03 9.70
C LEU A 170 -19.00 -10.97 10.39
N ALA A 171 -20.09 -11.10 9.63
CA ALA A 171 -21.45 -11.13 10.16
C ALA A 171 -21.70 -12.35 11.08
N ALA A 172 -21.21 -13.54 10.69
CA ALA A 172 -21.26 -14.75 11.52
C ALA A 172 -20.45 -14.60 12.82
N GLY A 173 -19.49 -13.67 12.85
CA GLY A 173 -18.77 -13.25 14.04
C GLY A 173 -19.64 -12.57 15.11
N GLY A 174 -20.87 -12.16 14.79
CA GLY A 174 -21.87 -11.61 15.72
C GLY A 174 -21.62 -10.18 16.19
N SER A 175 -20.39 -9.68 16.15
CA SER A 175 -20.05 -8.30 16.53
C SER A 175 -18.88 -7.78 15.70
N TYR A 176 -18.93 -6.48 15.37
CA TYR A 176 -17.84 -5.74 14.74
C TYR A 176 -17.03 -4.91 15.75
N ALA A 177 -17.36 -4.98 17.05
CA ALA A 177 -16.68 -4.20 18.08
C ALA A 177 -15.20 -4.62 18.24
N PRO A 178 -14.34 -3.73 18.76
CA PRO A 178 -12.94 -4.04 19.03
C PRO A 178 -12.79 -5.30 19.89
N LEU A 179 -11.74 -6.07 19.64
CA LEU A 179 -11.33 -7.25 20.42
C LEU A 179 -12.28 -8.47 20.41
N VAL A 180 -13.58 -8.29 20.15
CA VAL A 180 -14.60 -9.37 20.22
C VAL A 180 -15.02 -9.90 18.86
N ASN A 181 -14.78 -9.13 17.80
CA ASN A 181 -15.07 -9.52 16.44
C ASN A 181 -14.30 -10.79 16.04
N ILE A 182 -14.78 -11.48 15.00
CA ILE A 182 -14.18 -12.76 14.57
C ILE A 182 -12.74 -12.60 14.09
N ALA A 183 -12.36 -11.47 13.46
CA ALA A 183 -10.99 -11.26 13.01
C ALA A 183 -10.03 -11.19 14.22
N SER A 184 -10.33 -10.37 15.22
CA SER A 184 -9.60 -10.31 16.49
C SER A 184 -9.48 -11.69 17.15
N ARG A 185 -10.59 -12.44 17.26
CA ARG A 185 -10.59 -13.76 17.89
C ARG A 185 -9.69 -14.76 17.15
N THR A 186 -9.81 -14.83 15.83
CA THR A 186 -9.02 -15.75 15.00
C THR A 186 -7.55 -15.36 14.96
N ASP A 187 -7.25 -14.08 14.73
CA ASP A 187 -5.87 -13.61 14.65
C ASP A 187 -5.17 -13.78 16.01
N PHE A 188 -5.85 -13.49 17.12
CA PHE A 188 -5.30 -13.73 18.45
C PHE A 188 -5.11 -15.22 18.77
N ALA A 189 -6.03 -16.09 18.33
CA ALA A 189 -5.86 -17.54 18.48
C ALA A 189 -4.65 -18.09 17.71
N ILE A 190 -4.30 -17.48 16.56
CA ILE A 190 -3.18 -17.91 15.72
C ILE A 190 -1.85 -17.31 16.21
N PHE A 191 -1.84 -16.02 16.52
CA PHE A 191 -0.60 -15.27 16.79
C PHE A 191 -0.32 -15.07 18.29
N GLY A 192 -1.33 -15.22 19.15
CA GLY A 192 -1.21 -15.01 20.59
C GLY A 192 -0.60 -13.64 20.90
N ALA A 193 0.51 -13.64 21.64
CA ALA A 193 1.21 -12.43 22.06
C ALA A 193 1.82 -11.58 20.91
N HIS A 194 1.84 -12.11 19.67
CA HIS A 194 2.50 -11.48 18.52
C HIS A 194 1.57 -10.55 17.73
N VAL A 195 0.39 -10.21 18.25
CA VAL A 195 -0.55 -9.24 17.65
C VAL A 195 -0.17 -7.80 18.02
N TYR A 196 -0.77 -6.84 17.32
CA TYR A 196 -0.51 -5.40 17.51
C TYR A 196 -0.80 -4.89 18.93
N GLN A 197 -1.96 -5.25 19.47
CA GLN A 197 -2.45 -4.79 20.76
C GLN A 197 -3.12 -5.93 21.53
N ILE A 198 -2.91 -5.94 22.84
CA ILE A 198 -3.56 -6.86 23.78
C ILE A 198 -4.11 -6.00 24.91
N ASP A 199 -5.40 -6.13 25.17
CA ASP A 199 -6.03 -5.48 26.31
C ASP A 199 -5.69 -6.24 27.60
N PRO A 200 -5.00 -5.62 28.58
CA PRO A 200 -4.63 -6.28 29.82
C PRO A 200 -5.83 -6.73 30.66
N ALA A 201 -6.96 -6.02 30.56
CA ALA A 201 -8.15 -6.31 31.37
C ALA A 201 -8.90 -7.55 30.89
N SER A 202 -9.14 -7.65 29.58
CA SER A 202 -9.85 -8.80 28.99
C SER A 202 -8.93 -9.94 28.53
N GLY A 203 -7.62 -9.69 28.41
CA GLY A 203 -6.64 -10.63 27.85
C GLY A 203 -6.83 -10.89 26.36
N ARG A 204 -7.61 -10.06 25.65
CA ARG A 204 -7.93 -10.24 24.23
C ARG A 204 -7.02 -9.41 23.34
N GLY A 205 -6.67 -9.95 22.18
CA GLY A 205 -5.83 -9.29 21.19
C GLY A 205 -6.57 -8.76 19.96
N HIS A 206 -5.95 -7.80 19.28
CA HIS A 206 -6.36 -7.34 17.95
C HIS A 206 -5.13 -7.02 17.10
N ASP A 207 -5.20 -7.38 15.81
CA ASP A 207 -4.24 -6.93 14.82
C ASP A 207 -4.97 -6.42 13.56
N PRO A 208 -4.84 -5.14 13.19
CA PRO A 208 -5.48 -4.60 11.98
C PRO A 208 -4.84 -5.16 10.70
N GLU A 209 -3.61 -5.67 10.80
CA GLU A 209 -2.85 -6.32 9.74
C GLU A 209 -2.89 -7.86 9.77
N GLY A 210 -3.81 -8.46 10.55
CA GLY A 210 -4.00 -9.90 10.69
C GLY A 210 -4.37 -10.68 9.42
N LEU A 211 -4.45 -12.01 9.55
CA LEU A 211 -4.73 -12.91 8.42
C LEU A 211 -6.16 -12.75 7.93
N VAL A 212 -7.12 -12.61 8.85
CA VAL A 212 -8.53 -12.56 8.48
C VAL A 212 -8.86 -11.29 7.69
N SER A 213 -8.40 -10.12 8.15
CA SER A 213 -8.58 -8.86 7.41
C SER A 213 -7.72 -8.74 6.14
N THR A 214 -6.75 -9.64 5.95
CA THR A 214 -6.02 -9.74 4.67
C THR A 214 -6.91 -10.20 3.51
N LEU A 215 -8.06 -10.84 3.77
CA LEU A 215 -9.05 -11.17 2.74
C LEU A 215 -9.61 -9.92 2.04
N GLY A 216 -9.99 -8.90 2.82
CA GLY A 216 -10.43 -7.61 2.30
C GLY A 216 -9.30 -6.83 1.60
N ALA A 217 -8.09 -6.91 2.15
CA ALA A 217 -6.89 -6.31 1.55
C ALA A 217 -6.55 -6.92 0.18
N LEU A 218 -6.71 -8.24 0.04
CA LEU A 218 -6.57 -8.94 -1.23
C LEU A 218 -7.65 -8.50 -2.22
N ALA A 219 -8.92 -8.37 -1.79
CA ALA A 219 -9.99 -7.85 -2.65
C ALA A 219 -9.68 -6.44 -3.17
N THR A 220 -9.13 -5.56 -2.33
CA THR A 220 -8.67 -4.22 -2.73
C THR A 220 -7.56 -4.30 -3.79
N THR A 221 -6.59 -5.19 -3.58
CA THR A 221 -5.47 -5.42 -4.51
C THR A 221 -5.96 -5.98 -5.85
N LEU A 222 -6.93 -6.91 -5.85
CA LEU A 222 -7.52 -7.46 -7.07
C LEU A 222 -8.36 -6.43 -7.83
N LEU A 223 -9.07 -5.54 -7.14
CA LEU A 223 -9.73 -4.40 -7.80
C LEU A 223 -8.70 -3.50 -8.50
N GLY A 224 -7.57 -3.24 -7.83
CA GLY A 224 -6.41 -2.56 -8.41
C GLY A 224 -5.86 -3.26 -9.65
N LEU A 225 -5.74 -4.59 -9.62
CA LEU A 225 -5.33 -5.40 -10.78
C LEU A 225 -6.25 -5.17 -11.98
N ARG A 226 -7.56 -5.19 -11.76
CA ARG A 226 -8.55 -4.91 -12.82
C ARG A 226 -8.46 -3.47 -13.32
N ALA A 227 -8.25 -2.51 -12.42
CA ALA A 227 -8.04 -1.10 -12.75
C ALA A 227 -6.81 -0.87 -13.64
N GLY A 228 -5.68 -1.52 -13.32
CA GLY A 228 -4.49 -1.50 -14.17
C GLY A 228 -4.71 -2.11 -15.56
N ASP A 229 -5.45 -3.23 -15.65
CA ASP A 229 -5.85 -3.84 -16.93
C ASP A 229 -6.78 -2.94 -17.75
N TRP A 230 -7.69 -2.20 -17.10
CA TRP A 230 -8.52 -1.20 -17.78
C TRP A 230 -7.68 -0.04 -18.31
N LEU A 231 -6.75 0.48 -17.50
CA LEU A 231 -5.88 1.59 -17.88
C LEU A 231 -5.02 1.23 -19.11
N ARG A 232 -4.37 0.06 -19.11
CA ARG A 232 -3.55 -0.37 -20.26
C ARG A 232 -4.34 -0.56 -21.56
N ARG A 233 -5.64 -0.88 -21.46
CA ARG A 233 -6.54 -1.04 -22.60
C ARG A 233 -7.29 0.24 -22.97
N GLY A 234 -6.95 1.38 -22.34
CA GLY A 234 -7.60 2.67 -22.59
C GLY A 234 -9.06 2.74 -22.11
N ARG A 235 -9.50 1.81 -21.26
CA ARG A 235 -10.90 1.69 -20.79
C ARG A 235 -11.20 2.63 -19.63
N MET A 236 -11.00 3.94 -19.83
CA MET A 236 -11.21 4.96 -18.80
C MET A 236 -12.65 4.98 -18.26
N ARG A 237 -13.64 4.75 -19.13
CA ARG A 237 -15.05 4.67 -18.69
C ARG A 237 -15.28 3.58 -17.64
N ALA A 238 -14.58 2.45 -17.74
CA ALA A 238 -14.70 1.37 -16.76
C ALA A 238 -14.15 1.79 -15.38
N LEU A 239 -13.04 2.54 -15.34
CA LEU A 239 -12.50 3.12 -14.09
C LEU A 239 -13.49 4.10 -13.44
N LEU A 240 -14.08 5.00 -14.24
CA LEU A 240 -15.04 5.98 -13.72
C LEU A 240 -16.32 5.33 -13.21
N ILE A 241 -16.86 4.36 -13.95
CA ILE A 241 -18.06 3.60 -13.54
C ILE A 241 -17.76 2.77 -12.30
N ALA A 242 -16.62 2.07 -12.25
CA ALA A 242 -16.22 1.30 -11.07
C ALA A 242 -16.06 2.19 -9.83
N GLY A 243 -15.54 3.41 -10.00
CA GLY A 243 -15.49 4.40 -8.94
C GLY A 243 -16.87 4.80 -8.42
N ALA A 244 -17.79 5.14 -9.33
CA ALA A 244 -19.16 5.52 -8.97
C ALA A 244 -19.92 4.37 -8.29
N VAL A 245 -19.85 3.16 -8.87
CA VAL A 245 -20.49 1.96 -8.32
C VAL A 245 -19.87 1.58 -6.98
N GLY A 246 -18.55 1.66 -6.82
CA GLY A 246 -17.87 1.37 -5.56
C GLY A 246 -18.28 2.31 -4.43
N LEU A 247 -18.37 3.61 -4.70
CA LEU A 247 -18.84 4.60 -3.72
C LEU A 247 -20.31 4.37 -3.35
N ALA A 248 -21.19 4.20 -4.33
CA ALA A 248 -22.60 3.95 -4.08
C ALA A 248 -22.83 2.64 -3.31
N ALA A 249 -22.19 1.54 -3.74
CA ALA A 249 -22.32 0.24 -3.10
C ALA A 249 -21.66 0.22 -1.71
N GLY A 250 -20.51 0.88 -1.53
CA GLY A 250 -19.84 1.00 -0.24
C GLY A 250 -20.68 1.78 0.77
N GLY A 251 -21.24 2.92 0.35
CA GLY A 251 -22.12 3.73 1.20
C GLY A 251 -23.45 3.04 1.51
N ALA A 252 -24.02 2.29 0.57
CA ALA A 252 -25.21 1.49 0.83
C ALA A 252 -24.92 0.31 1.76
N LEU A 253 -23.78 -0.35 1.60
CA LEU A 253 -23.39 -1.50 2.42
C LEU A 253 -23.03 -1.10 3.85
N ASP A 254 -22.59 0.15 4.07
CA ASP A 254 -22.34 0.72 5.40
C ASP A 254 -23.55 0.59 6.34
N LEU A 255 -24.78 0.60 5.79
CA LEU A 255 -26.02 0.40 6.52
C LEU A 255 -26.17 -1.01 7.12
N LEU A 256 -25.50 -2.01 6.53
CA LEU A 256 -25.55 -3.41 6.96
C LEU A 256 -24.27 -3.84 7.67
N GLN A 257 -23.14 -3.32 7.20
CA GLN A 257 -21.83 -3.61 7.75
C GLN A 257 -20.97 -2.35 7.70
N PRO A 258 -20.50 -1.85 8.85
CA PRO A 258 -19.85 -0.55 8.90
C PRO A 258 -18.56 -0.52 8.07
N ILE A 259 -18.30 0.62 7.46
CA ILE A 259 -17.00 0.97 6.90
C ILE A 259 -16.01 0.96 8.06
N ASN A 260 -15.07 0.02 8.02
CA ASN A 260 -14.08 -0.15 9.07
C ASN A 260 -12.76 -0.66 8.47
N LYS A 261 -11.73 0.17 8.61
CA LYS A 261 -10.37 -0.12 8.12
C LYS A 261 -9.68 -1.23 8.92
N ASN A 262 -9.81 -1.24 10.24
CA ASN A 262 -9.18 -2.23 11.13
C ASN A 262 -9.62 -3.67 10.79
N LEU A 263 -10.88 -3.83 10.41
CA LEU A 263 -11.45 -5.10 9.93
C LEU A 263 -11.43 -5.23 8.40
N TRP A 264 -10.98 -4.20 7.67
CA TRP A 264 -10.96 -4.19 6.21
C TRP A 264 -12.29 -4.62 5.57
N THR A 265 -13.41 -4.11 6.10
CA THR A 265 -14.75 -4.62 5.77
C THR A 265 -15.07 -4.52 4.28
N PRO A 266 -15.96 -5.37 3.73
CA PRO A 266 -16.40 -5.25 2.34
C PRO A 266 -16.95 -3.86 1.98
N ALA A 267 -17.68 -3.21 2.89
CA ALA A 267 -18.13 -1.82 2.72
C ALA A 267 -16.94 -0.87 2.53
N TYR A 268 -15.91 -1.01 3.36
CA TYR A 268 -14.66 -0.27 3.24
C TYR A 268 -13.89 -0.57 1.94
N VAL A 269 -13.81 -1.84 1.49
CA VAL A 269 -13.17 -2.20 0.21
C VAL A 269 -13.85 -1.50 -0.96
N LEU A 270 -15.19 -1.48 -0.98
CA LEU A 270 -15.96 -0.82 -2.04
C LEU A 270 -15.80 0.70 -1.99
N TRP A 271 -15.92 1.29 -0.79
CA TRP A 271 -15.82 2.73 -0.58
C TRP A 271 -14.43 3.28 -0.93
N ALA A 272 -13.38 2.72 -0.30
CA ALA A 272 -12.00 3.13 -0.54
C ALA A 272 -11.56 2.77 -1.97
N GLY A 273 -12.00 1.62 -2.50
CA GLY A 273 -11.76 1.22 -3.89
C GLY A 273 -12.41 2.16 -4.91
N GLY A 274 -13.60 2.69 -4.58
CA GLY A 274 -14.30 3.69 -5.37
C GLY A 274 -13.50 4.98 -5.54
N TRP A 275 -13.07 5.55 -4.40
CA TRP A 275 -12.15 6.69 -4.37
C TRP A 275 -10.85 6.40 -5.12
N SER A 276 -10.26 5.23 -4.91
CA SER A 276 -9.02 4.82 -5.56
C SER A 276 -9.12 4.80 -7.10
N CYS A 277 -10.25 4.34 -7.64
CA CYS A 277 -10.52 4.34 -9.08
C CYS A 277 -10.57 5.76 -9.64
N TRP A 278 -11.26 6.68 -8.97
CA TRP A 278 -11.38 8.07 -9.41
C TRP A 278 -10.07 8.84 -9.28
N ILE A 279 -9.32 8.65 -8.20
CA ILE A 279 -8.01 9.28 -8.02
C ILE A 279 -7.04 8.78 -9.09
N LEU A 280 -7.02 7.46 -9.38
CA LEU A 280 -6.20 6.93 -10.47
C LEU A 280 -6.61 7.51 -11.83
N ALA A 281 -7.91 7.61 -12.11
CA ALA A 281 -8.41 8.21 -13.35
C ALA A 281 -7.98 9.69 -13.48
N LEU A 282 -8.09 10.47 -12.40
CA LEU A 282 -7.66 11.86 -12.33
C LEU A 282 -6.16 11.98 -12.58
N CYS A 283 -5.33 11.21 -11.86
CA CYS A 283 -3.88 11.21 -12.05
C CYS A 283 -3.48 10.84 -13.48
N HIS A 284 -4.14 9.86 -14.10
CA HIS A 284 -3.89 9.51 -15.49
C HIS A 284 -4.23 10.64 -16.45
N VAL A 285 -5.35 11.34 -16.26
CA VAL A 285 -5.73 12.50 -17.09
C VAL A 285 -4.73 13.64 -16.92
N LEU A 286 -4.35 13.99 -15.69
CA LEU A 286 -3.45 15.10 -15.42
C LEU A 286 -2.02 14.82 -15.90
N VAL A 287 -1.46 13.68 -15.53
CA VAL A 287 -0.06 13.35 -15.80
C VAL A 287 0.13 12.76 -17.19
N ASP A 288 -0.59 11.68 -17.53
CA ASP A 288 -0.30 10.94 -18.76
C ASP A 288 -0.96 11.55 -20.01
N ARG A 289 -2.04 12.34 -19.87
CA ARG A 289 -2.72 12.99 -21.00
C ARG A 289 -2.45 14.48 -21.12
N LYS A 290 -2.47 15.22 -20.01
CA LYS A 290 -2.23 16.68 -19.99
C LYS A 290 -0.75 17.05 -19.74
N GLY A 291 0.12 16.09 -19.47
CA GLY A 291 1.55 16.31 -19.31
C GLY A 291 1.96 17.02 -18.03
N TRP A 292 1.13 17.00 -16.98
CA TRP A 292 1.52 17.55 -15.69
C TRP A 292 2.75 16.82 -15.12
N PRO A 293 3.63 17.54 -14.39
CA PRO A 293 4.78 16.90 -13.78
C PRO A 293 4.31 15.78 -12.83
N PRO A 294 4.93 14.59 -12.86
CA PRO A 294 4.55 13.47 -12.00
C PRO A 294 5.04 13.71 -10.57
N LEU A 295 4.36 14.60 -9.85
CA LEU A 295 4.63 14.92 -8.45
C LEU A 295 4.62 13.62 -7.62
N GLY A 296 5.58 13.49 -6.71
CA GLY A 296 5.75 12.27 -5.91
C GLY A 296 6.46 11.11 -6.63
N ARG A 297 6.77 11.18 -7.93
CA ARG A 297 7.48 10.08 -8.65
C ARG A 297 8.74 9.60 -7.92
N ALA A 298 9.53 10.52 -7.34
CA ALA A 298 10.75 10.18 -6.61
C ALA A 298 10.46 9.26 -5.40
N PHE A 299 9.38 9.52 -4.65
CA PHE A 299 8.88 8.59 -3.64
C PHE A 299 8.40 7.29 -4.26
N GLY A 300 7.69 7.33 -5.39
CA GLY A 300 7.11 6.14 -6.00
C GLY A 300 8.14 5.12 -6.48
N VAL A 301 9.26 5.58 -7.06
CA VAL A 301 10.35 4.70 -7.53
C VAL A 301 11.21 4.15 -6.39
N ASN A 302 11.26 4.85 -5.25
CA ASN A 302 12.01 4.50 -4.06
C ASN A 302 11.11 4.25 -2.83
N ALA A 303 9.89 3.76 -3.06
CA ALA A 303 8.84 3.65 -2.03
C ALA A 303 9.28 2.81 -0.82
N ILE A 304 9.93 1.69 -1.08
CA ILE A 304 10.49 0.81 -0.05
C ILE A 304 11.57 1.52 0.76
N ALA A 305 12.47 2.26 0.10
CA ALA A 305 13.55 2.98 0.78
C ALA A 305 13.00 4.10 1.66
N ALA A 306 11.98 4.82 1.17
CA ALA A 306 11.28 5.82 1.98
C ALA A 306 10.59 5.18 3.19
N TYR A 307 9.81 4.10 3.00
CA TYR A 307 9.10 3.42 4.08
C TYR A 307 10.06 2.84 5.13
N ALA A 308 10.98 1.97 4.71
CA ALA A 308 11.84 1.26 5.65
C ALA A 308 12.88 2.19 6.24
N GLY A 309 13.43 3.11 5.44
CA GLY A 309 14.38 4.10 5.91
C GLY A 309 13.75 5.06 6.93
N SER A 310 12.53 5.55 6.70
CA SER A 310 11.85 6.45 7.64
C SER A 310 11.57 5.77 8.97
N ALA A 311 11.08 4.54 8.94
CA ALA A 311 10.90 3.73 10.15
C ALA A 311 12.21 3.53 10.91
N LEU A 312 13.30 3.17 10.21
CA LEU A 312 14.62 2.99 10.84
C LEU A 312 15.16 4.28 11.45
N LEU A 313 14.97 5.42 10.78
CA LEU A 313 15.36 6.72 11.32
C LEU A 313 14.60 7.04 12.61
N LEU A 314 13.28 6.79 12.64
CA LEU A 314 12.49 7.00 13.85
C LEU A 314 12.92 6.07 14.98
N TYR A 315 13.16 4.79 14.70
CA TYR A 315 13.67 3.86 15.70
C TYR A 315 15.04 4.29 16.23
N LEU A 316 15.92 4.79 15.37
CA LEU A 316 17.21 5.34 15.81
C LEU A 316 17.02 6.57 16.72
N LEU A 317 16.15 7.51 16.35
CA LEU A 317 15.86 8.70 17.15
C LEU A 317 15.21 8.35 18.49
N MET A 318 14.36 7.32 18.53
CA MET A 318 13.78 6.79 19.77
C MET A 318 14.83 6.11 20.64
N ALA A 319 15.63 5.20 20.07
CA ALA A 319 16.68 4.47 20.79
C ALA A 319 17.73 5.39 21.43
N THR A 320 18.03 6.49 20.76
CA THR A 320 19.02 7.47 21.21
C THR A 320 18.42 8.56 22.10
N GLY A 321 17.09 8.59 22.28
CA GLY A 321 16.38 9.61 23.06
C GLY A 321 16.30 10.98 22.39
N TRP A 322 16.65 11.11 21.10
CA TRP A 322 16.70 12.38 20.38
C TRP A 322 15.36 12.82 19.77
N LEU A 323 14.38 11.91 19.64
CA LEU A 323 13.09 12.25 19.01
C LEU A 323 12.37 13.40 19.73
N GLU A 324 12.22 13.29 21.05
CA GLU A 324 11.55 14.30 21.89
C GLU A 324 12.32 15.64 21.90
N PRO A 325 13.64 15.69 22.19
CA PRO A 325 14.42 16.92 22.08
C PRO A 325 14.34 17.58 20.70
N LEU A 326 14.37 16.81 19.62
CA LEU A 326 14.28 17.32 18.25
C LEU A 326 12.93 18.00 18.01
N TYR A 327 11.84 17.37 18.44
CA TYR A 327 10.50 17.96 18.33
C TYR A 327 10.37 19.23 19.19
N ARG A 328 10.75 19.16 20.46
CA ARG A 328 10.62 20.28 21.41
C ARG A 328 11.39 21.51 20.97
N HIS A 329 12.70 21.38 20.81
CA HIS A 329 13.56 22.52 20.52
C HIS A 329 13.43 22.97 19.06
N GLY A 330 13.22 22.02 18.14
CA GLY A 330 13.07 22.32 16.72
C GLY A 330 11.75 22.98 16.37
N PHE A 331 10.67 22.66 17.10
CA PHE A 331 9.31 23.06 16.75
C PHE A 331 8.51 23.57 17.96
N ALA A 332 8.28 22.73 18.97
CA ALA A 332 7.25 23.00 19.98
C ALA A 332 7.55 24.24 20.85
N ASP A 333 8.77 24.40 21.38
CA ASP A 333 9.09 25.41 22.41
C ASP A 333 8.88 26.84 21.90
N TRP A 334 9.20 27.11 20.63
CA TRP A 334 9.09 28.44 20.05
C TRP A 334 7.80 28.64 19.25
N MET A 335 7.21 27.59 18.66
CA MET A 335 5.97 27.71 17.88
C MET A 335 4.73 27.68 18.75
N THR A 336 4.68 26.83 19.79
CA THR A 336 3.49 26.64 20.62
C THR A 336 3.00 27.95 21.24
N PRO A 337 3.85 28.80 21.84
CA PRO A 337 3.40 30.07 22.42
C PRO A 337 2.87 31.08 21.39
N ARG A 338 3.22 30.92 20.10
CA ARG A 338 2.87 31.87 19.03
C ARG A 338 1.68 31.43 18.18
N PHE A 339 1.54 30.11 17.99
CA PHE A 339 0.63 29.53 17.00
C PHE A 339 -0.24 28.40 17.57
N GLY A 340 -0.08 28.07 18.84
CA GLY A 340 -0.73 26.91 19.48
C GLY A 340 -0.03 25.59 19.18
N PRO A 341 -0.46 24.49 19.83
CA PRO A 341 0.24 23.20 19.81
C PRO A 341 0.01 22.36 18.53
N TYR A 342 -1.02 22.65 17.74
CA TYR A 342 -1.32 21.91 16.51
C TYR A 342 -0.31 22.21 15.37
N LEU A 343 0.11 23.46 15.23
CA LEU A 343 1.04 23.86 14.17
C LEU A 343 2.43 23.21 14.28
N PRO A 344 3.11 23.17 15.45
CA PRO A 344 4.40 22.49 15.56
C PRO A 344 4.32 21.00 15.25
N SER A 345 3.26 20.31 15.67
CA SER A 345 3.06 18.88 15.36
C SER A 345 2.96 18.66 13.84
N LEU A 346 2.17 19.49 13.13
CA LEU A 346 2.08 19.45 11.67
C LEU A 346 3.40 19.83 10.99
N ALA A 347 4.09 20.86 11.49
CA ALA A 347 5.35 21.32 10.93
C ALA A 347 6.45 20.26 11.03
N PHE A 348 6.50 19.52 12.14
CA PHE A 348 7.40 18.38 12.30
C PHE A 348 7.11 17.29 11.25
N ALA A 349 5.84 16.90 11.09
CA ALA A 349 5.45 15.88 10.12
C ALA A 349 5.78 16.30 8.68
N LEU A 350 5.51 17.57 8.32
CA LEU A 350 5.87 18.14 7.02
C LEU A 350 7.38 18.20 6.81
N ALA A 351 8.15 18.56 7.84
CA ALA A 351 9.61 18.57 7.78
C ALA A 351 10.17 17.15 7.61
N PHE A 352 9.57 16.15 8.26
CA PHE A 352 9.94 14.75 8.12
C PHE A 352 9.68 14.24 6.70
N VAL A 353 8.51 14.55 6.12
CA VAL A 353 8.21 14.26 4.71
C VAL A 353 9.17 14.97 3.76
N ALA A 354 9.50 16.25 4.03
CA ALA A 354 10.43 17.02 3.21
C ALA A 354 11.85 16.45 3.26
N LEU A 355 12.32 16.02 4.44
CA LEU A 355 13.60 15.33 4.61
C LEU A 355 13.65 14.07 3.75
N TRP A 356 12.65 13.21 3.86
CA TRP A 356 12.58 11.98 3.06
C TRP A 356 12.43 12.25 1.57
N TRP A 357 11.72 13.31 1.20
CA TRP A 357 11.64 13.77 -0.18
C TRP A 357 13.02 14.12 -0.74
N LEU A 358 13.85 14.86 0.01
CA LEU A 358 15.22 15.19 -0.38
C LEU A 358 16.07 13.92 -0.54
N VAL A 359 15.97 12.96 0.39
CA VAL A 359 16.68 11.67 0.32
C VAL A 359 16.28 10.90 -0.94
N VAL A 360 14.99 10.67 -1.19
CA VAL A 360 14.55 9.91 -2.37
C VAL A 360 14.82 10.65 -3.68
N ARG A 361 14.83 11.99 -3.66
CA ARG A 361 15.25 12.78 -4.83
C ARG A 361 16.73 12.64 -5.11
N ALA A 362 17.58 12.63 -4.09
CA ALA A 362 19.01 12.39 -4.27
C ALA A 362 19.26 10.98 -4.83
N LEU A 363 18.53 9.97 -4.35
CA LEU A 363 18.58 8.61 -4.89
C LEU A 363 18.13 8.54 -6.36
N ASP A 364 17.00 9.18 -6.70
CA ASP A 364 16.47 9.23 -8.07
C ASP A 364 17.43 9.97 -9.02
N ALA A 365 18.01 11.09 -8.58
CA ALA A 365 19.03 11.84 -9.33
C ALA A 365 20.27 10.99 -9.62
N ARG A 366 20.67 10.12 -8.67
CA ARG A 366 21.78 9.17 -8.83
C ARG A 366 21.37 7.85 -9.50
N ARG A 367 20.10 7.71 -9.92
CA ARG A 367 19.52 6.48 -10.49
C ARG A 367 19.67 5.24 -9.60
N ILE A 368 19.70 5.43 -8.29
CA ILE A 368 19.74 4.36 -7.29
C ILE A 368 18.30 3.98 -6.97
N TYR A 369 17.94 2.73 -7.24
CA TYR A 369 16.61 2.19 -6.99
C TYR A 369 16.69 0.90 -6.18
N PHE A 370 16.21 0.96 -4.94
CA PHE A 370 16.11 -0.21 -4.09
C PHE A 370 14.98 -1.11 -4.57
N LYS A 371 15.34 -2.13 -5.33
CA LYS A 371 14.41 -3.15 -5.81
C LYS A 371 14.48 -4.34 -4.88
N ILE A 372 13.36 -4.58 -4.21
CA ILE A 372 13.10 -5.83 -3.51
C ILE A 372 12.56 -6.87 -4.50
#